data_AF-A0A938JB42-F1
#
_entry.id   AF-A0A938JB42-F1
#
_cell.length_a   1.000
_cell.length_b   1.000
_cell.length_c   1.000
_cell.angle_alpha   90.00
_cell.angle_beta   90.00
_cell.angle_gamma   90.00
#
_symmetry.space_group_name_H-M   'P 1'
#
loop_
_entity.id
_entity.type
_entity.pdbx_description
1 polymer ?
#
loop_
_entity_poly.entity_id
_entity_poly.type
_entity_poly.pdbx_seq_one_letter_code
_entity_poly.pdbx_strand_id
1 'polypeptide(L)'
;MSAETRPEPCVHAERCMQAYVDRALSVEEVRTVEAHLAGCPTCARCYSLEAEVRTAVREACAEPCPESLRRELRRICDDCDCE
;
A
#
# COMPACT_ATOMS: atom_id res chain seq x y z
N MET A 1 29.26 20.27 13.36
CA MET A 1 27.85 20.22 12.90
C MET A 1 27.43 18.78 12.99
N SER A 2 26.64 18.44 14.02
CA SER A 2 26.34 17.06 14.38
C SER A 2 25.46 16.41 13.31
N ALA A 3 25.93 15.31 12.72
CA ALA A 3 25.08 14.44 11.92
C ALA A 3 24.17 13.68 12.88
N GLU A 4 22.89 14.06 12.92
CA GLU A 4 21.86 13.31 13.64
C GLU A 4 21.66 11.98 12.91
N THR A 5 22.34 10.93 13.37
CA THR A 5 22.14 9.57 12.89
C THR A 5 20.75 9.11 13.31
N ARG A 6 19.87 8.92 12.33
CA ARG A 6 18.56 8.31 12.57
C ARG A 6 18.73 6.90 13.14
N PRO A 7 17.85 6.47 14.05
CA PRO A 7 17.94 5.13 14.62
C PRO A 7 17.71 4.06 13.52
N GLU A 8 18.49 2.97 13.60
CA GLU A 8 18.43 1.80 12.71
C GLU A 8 17.01 1.34 12.31
N PRO A 9 16.02 1.19 13.24
CA PRO A 9 14.66 0.79 12.86
C PRO A 9 13.96 1.80 11.95
N CYS A 10 14.24 3.09 12.06
CA CYS A 10 13.71 4.10 11.14
C CYS A 10 14.39 4.04 9.77
N VAL A 11 15.67 3.67 9.70
CA VAL A 11 16.38 3.48 8.41
C VAL A 11 15.83 2.25 7.70
N HIS A 12 15.59 1.17 8.44
CA HIS A 12 14.94 -0.03 7.91
C HIS A 12 13.53 0.27 7.38
N ALA A 13 12.70 0.96 8.17
CA ALA A 13 11.34 1.31 7.76
C ALA A 13 11.31 2.15 6.48
N GLU A 14 12.22 3.11 6.32
CA GLU A 14 12.32 3.91 5.08
C GLU A 14 12.69 3.07 3.86
N ARG A 15 13.61 2.11 4.01
CA ARG A 15 13.99 1.21 2.91
C ARG A 15 12.84 0.30 2.49
N CYS A 16 12.03 -0.16 3.44
CA CYS A 16 10.89 -1.03 3.18
C CYS A 16 9.62 -0.26 2.76
N MET A 17 9.64 1.07 2.83
CA MET A 17 8.45 1.91 2.77
C MET A 17 7.70 1.79 1.44
N GLN A 18 8.41 1.88 0.32
CA GLN A 18 7.81 1.74 -1.01
C GLN A 18 7.20 0.35 -1.20
N ALA A 19 7.94 -0.72 -0.85
CA ALA A 19 7.43 -2.09 -0.92
C ALA A 19 6.21 -2.32 0.00
N TYR A 20 6.17 -1.68 1.17
CA TYR A 20 5.03 -1.72 2.08
C TYR A 20 3.79 -1.07 1.45
N VAL A 21 3.93 0.14 0.92
CA VAL A 21 2.86 0.88 0.22
C VAL A 21 2.39 0.11 -1.02
N ASP A 22 3.30 -0.57 -1.72
CA ASP A 22 3.02 -1.44 -2.85
C ASP A 22 2.39 -2.79 -2.49
N ARG A 23 2.26 -3.13 -1.21
CA ARG A 23 1.84 -4.46 -0.72
C ARG A 23 2.71 -5.58 -1.29
N ALA A 24 4.00 -5.30 -1.49
CA ALA A 24 5.01 -6.22 -2.03
C ALA A 24 5.91 -6.83 -0.94
N LEU A 25 5.64 -6.54 0.33
CA LEU A 25 6.35 -7.14 1.48
C LEU A 25 5.76 -8.48 1.89
N SER A 26 6.58 -9.33 2.47
CA SER A 26 6.13 -10.54 3.16
C SER A 26 5.34 -10.21 4.45
N VAL A 27 4.60 -11.19 4.97
CA VAL A 27 3.79 -11.01 6.18
C VAL A 27 4.67 -10.67 7.39
N GLU A 28 5.84 -11.28 7.50
CA GLU A 28 6.81 -10.98 8.56
C GLU A 28 7.38 -9.55 8.48
N GLU A 29 7.69 -9.08 7.27
CA GLU A 29 8.19 -7.72 7.05
C GLU A 29 7.12 -6.67 7.34
N VAL A 30 5.87 -6.92 6.91
CA VAL A 30 4.72 -6.06 7.22
C VAL A 30 4.58 -5.88 8.73
N ARG A 31 4.59 -6.96 9.50
CA ARG A 31 4.49 -6.90 10.96
C ARG A 31 5.61 -6.09 11.61
N THR A 32 6.82 -6.21 11.06
CA THR A 32 7.99 -5.48 11.56
C THR A 32 7.84 -3.98 11.32
N VAL A 33 7.39 -3.59 10.12
CA VAL A 33 7.13 -2.19 9.76
C VAL A 33 5.97 -1.62 10.58
N GLU A 34 4.85 -2.35 10.71
CA GLU A 34 3.70 -1.94 11.51
C GLU A 34 4.05 -1.71 12.99
N ALA A 35 4.83 -2.60 13.59
CA ALA A 35 5.33 -2.43 14.96
C ALA A 35 6.17 -1.15 15.11
N HIS A 36 6.97 -0.81 14.10
CA HIS A 36 7.74 0.43 14.09
C HIS A 36 6.83 1.67 13.94
N LEU A 37 5.88 1.64 13.01
CA LEU A 37 4.94 2.74 12.76
C LEU A 37 4.08 3.04 13.99
N ALA A 38 3.75 2.02 14.79
CA ALA A 38 3.05 2.20 16.07
C ALA A 38 3.89 2.96 17.13
N GLY A 39 5.22 2.86 17.07
CA GLY A 39 6.14 3.49 18.03
C GLY A 39 6.80 4.79 17.54
N CYS A 40 6.77 5.08 16.24
CA CYS A 40 7.45 6.23 15.65
C CYS A 40 6.49 7.16 14.90
N PRO A 41 6.09 8.31 15.48
CA PRO A 41 5.15 9.23 14.85
C PRO A 41 5.71 9.90 13.58
N THR A 42 7.04 10.04 13.49
CA THR A 42 7.70 10.61 12.31
C THR A 42 7.53 9.68 11.10
N CYS A 43 7.84 8.39 11.26
CA CYS A 43 7.66 7.41 10.19
C CYS A 43 6.19 7.18 9.86
N ALA A 44 5.30 7.18 10.88
CA ALA A 44 3.86 7.10 10.66
C ALA A 44 3.33 8.25 9.79
N ARG A 45 3.80 9.49 10.04
CA ARG A 45 3.38 10.65 9.24
C ARG A 45 3.87 10.57 7.79
N CYS A 46 5.10 10.12 7.56
CA CYS A 46 5.61 9.89 6.21
C CYS A 46 4.76 8.82 5.48
N TYR A 47 4.40 7.74 6.18
CA TYR A 47 3.57 6.68 5.61
C TYR A 47 2.18 7.15 5.22
N SER A 48 1.50 7.92 6.08
CA SER A 48 0.18 8.45 5.76
C SER A 48 0.19 9.30 4.49
N LEU A 49 1.21 10.15 4.32
CA LEU A 49 1.38 10.95 3.11
C LEU A 49 1.53 10.06 1.86
N GLU A 50 2.39 9.04 1.91
CA GLU A 50 2.56 8.16 0.76
C GLU A 50 1.32 7.34 0.44
N ALA A 51 0.58 6.89 1.46
CA ALA A 51 -0.68 6.18 1.28
C ALA A 51 -1.77 7.07 0.64
N GLU A 52 -1.82 8.35 1.02
CA GLU A 52 -2.68 9.38 0.41
C GLU A 52 -2.29 9.62 -1.05
N VAL A 53 -1.00 9.81 -1.34
CA VAL A 53 -0.50 10.01 -2.71
C VAL A 53 -0.83 8.80 -3.59
N ARG A 54 -0.60 7.57 -3.11
CA ARG A 54 -0.97 6.35 -3.84
C ARG A 54 -2.46 6.31 -4.14
N THR A 55 -3.28 6.74 -3.19
CA THR A 55 -4.74 6.78 -3.37
C THR A 55 -5.14 7.80 -4.43
N ALA A 56 -4.59 9.01 -4.38
CA ALA A 56 -4.82 10.04 -5.39
C ALA A 56 -4.37 9.58 -6.79
N VAL A 57 -3.20 8.94 -6.91
CA VAL A 57 -2.73 8.39 -8.19
C VAL A 57 -3.66 7.30 -8.71
N ARG A 58 -4.09 6.37 -7.84
CA ARG A 58 -5.04 5.32 -8.21
C ARG A 58 -6.36 5.89 -8.72
N GLU A 59 -6.89 6.93 -8.06
CA GLU A 59 -8.11 7.60 -8.47
C GLU A 59 -7.94 8.38 -9.77
N ALA A 60 -6.83 9.08 -9.95
CA ALA A 60 -6.53 9.83 -11.17
C ALA A 60 -6.33 8.91 -12.38
N CYS A 61 -5.78 7.72 -12.17
CA CYS A 61 -5.56 6.70 -13.21
C CYS A 61 -6.71 5.69 -13.32
N ALA A 62 -7.79 5.85 -12.54
CA ALA A 62 -8.94 4.96 -12.61
C ALA A 62 -9.76 5.25 -13.86
N GLU A 63 -9.53 4.48 -14.91
CA GLU A 63 -10.41 4.46 -16.09
C GLU A 63 -11.74 3.76 -15.72
N PRO A 64 -12.91 4.35 -16.02
CA PRO A 64 -14.18 3.67 -15.84
C PRO A 64 -14.19 2.34 -16.59
N CYS A 65 -14.55 1.26 -15.88
CA CYS A 65 -14.67 -0.06 -16.48
C CYS A 65 -15.71 -0.02 -17.61
N PRO A 66 -15.34 -0.37 -18.86
CA PRO A 66 -16.24 -0.28 -20.00
C PRO A 66 -17.46 -1.19 -19.80
N GLU A 67 -18.64 -0.67 -20.19
CA GLU A 67 -19.91 -1.36 -19.96
C GLU A 67 -20.01 -2.72 -20.67
N SER A 68 -19.32 -2.88 -21.80
CA SER A 68 -19.19 -4.15 -22.53
C SER A 68 -18.53 -5.22 -21.67
N LEU A 69 -17.43 -4.87 -20.99
CA LEU A 69 -16.70 -5.79 -20.10
C LEU A 69 -17.53 -6.13 -18.85
N ARG A 70 -18.20 -5.14 -18.24
CA ARG A 70 -19.11 -5.40 -17.10
C ARG A 70 -20.25 -6.35 -17.47
N ARG A 71 -20.81 -6.21 -18.67
CA ARG A 71 -21.89 -7.08 -19.15
C ARG A 71 -21.41 -8.51 -19.35
N GLU A 72 -20.23 -8.68 -19.93
CA GLU A 72 -19.62 -9.99 -20.14
C GLU A 72 -19.26 -10.68 -18.83
N LEU A 73 -18.66 -9.94 -17.88
CA LEU A 73 -18.39 -10.45 -16.53
C LEU A 73 -19.66 -10.89 -15.81
N ARG A 74 -20.75 -10.10 -15.92
CA ARG A 74 -22.04 -10.47 -15.34
C ARG A 74 -22.59 -11.75 -15.95
N ARG A 75 -22.53 -11.88 -17.28
CA ARG A 75 -22.93 -13.11 -17.99
C ARG A 75 -22.17 -14.33 -17.48
N ILE A 76 -20.84 -14.24 -17.40
CA ILE A 76 -19.99 -15.33 -16.90
C ILE A 76 -20.30 -15.67 -15.43
N CYS A 77 -20.59 -14.66 -14.59
CA CYS A 77 -20.96 -14.89 -13.20
C CYS A 77 -22.38 -15.48 -13.03
N ASP A 78 -23.33 -15.09 -13.87
CA ASP A 78 -24.68 -15.69 -13.90
C ASP A 78 -24.65 -17.14 -14.41
N ASP A 79 -23.72 -17.48 -15.31
CA ASP A 79 -23.46 -18.85 -15.78
C ASP A 79 -22.65 -19.70 -14.78
N CYS A 80 -22.19 -19.11 -13.68
CA CYS A 80 -21.40 -19.80 -12.65
C CYS A 80 -22.34 -20.37 -11.57
N ASP A 81 -22.98 -21.51 -11.85
CA ASP A 81 -23.51 -22.43 -10.83
C ASP A 81 -22.31 -23.04 -10.06
N CYS A 82 -21.72 -22.28 -9.15
CA CYS A 82 -20.74 -22.79 -8.21
C CYS A 82 -21.50 -23.57 -7.10
N GLU A 83 -21.49 -24.90 -7.16
CA GLU A 83 -21.57 -25.74 -5.94
C GLU A 83 -20.20 -25.86 -5.27
#